data_AF-A0A849R8J0-F1
#
_entry.id   AF-A0A849R8J0-F1
#
_cell.length_a   1.000
_cell.length_b   1.000
_cell.length_c   1.000
_cell.angle_alpha   90.00
_cell.angle_beta   90.00
_cell.angle_gamma   90.00
#
_symmetry.space_group_name_H-M   'P 1'
#
loop_
_entity.id
_entity.type
_entity.pdbx_description
1 polymer ?
#
loop_
_entity_poly.entity_id
_entity_poly.type
_entity_poly.pdbx_seq_one_letter_code
_entity_poly.pdbx_strand_id
1 'polypeptide(L)'
;MEIEALEGNIDVFVEPISGLLNKGENFIDLSTSLYPAFYNKKELKDAINACVKKVTKIRILLDKNANINTLKKEVSWIFDLHDKNPKKIEIAKAVNDVEHWILVDEKYFRIEAKHKHVDEEVPALKNLIISKPPQIIAKAFIRQFNYWWDLAQKG
;
A
#
# COMPACT_ATOMS: atom_id res chain seq x y z
N MET A 1 -12.43 5.30 -16.42
CA MET A 1 -11.13 4.71 -16.03
C MET A 1 -10.04 5.56 -16.63
N GLU A 2 -9.23 6.16 -15.77
CA GLU A 2 -8.03 6.89 -16.15
C GLU A 2 -6.83 6.06 -15.66
N ILE A 3 -5.79 5.94 -16.48
CA ILE A 3 -4.58 5.19 -16.15
C ILE A 3 -3.39 6.10 -16.39
N GLU A 4 -2.54 6.22 -15.38
CA GLU A 4 -1.27 6.94 -15.44
C GLU A 4 -0.14 5.97 -15.13
N ALA A 5 0.85 5.92 -16.01
CA ALA A 5 2.08 5.16 -15.80
C ALA A 5 3.16 6.11 -15.27
N LEU A 6 3.72 5.78 -14.11
CA LEU A 6 4.79 6.53 -13.47
C LEU A 6 6.06 5.67 -13.45
N GLU A 7 7.17 6.27 -13.83
CA GLU A 7 8.49 5.62 -13.82
C GLU A 7 9.53 6.58 -13.24
N GLY A 8 10.41 6.06 -12.38
CA GLY A 8 11.46 6.87 -11.77
C GLY A 8 11.91 6.38 -10.40
N ASN A 9 12.55 7.29 -9.66
CA ASN A 9 12.93 7.07 -8.28
C ASN A 9 11.74 7.28 -7.32
N ILE A 10 11.96 6.98 -6.05
CA ILE A 10 10.95 7.00 -5.00
C ILE A 10 10.21 8.34 -4.90
N ASP A 11 10.92 9.46 -5.09
CA ASP A 11 10.36 10.80 -4.92
C ASP A 11 9.24 11.11 -5.93
N VAL A 12 9.32 10.54 -7.14
CA VAL A 12 8.30 10.68 -8.19
C VAL A 12 6.94 10.11 -7.75
N PHE A 13 6.92 9.13 -6.84
CA PHE A 13 5.67 8.46 -6.44
C PHE A 13 5.04 9.02 -5.16
N VAL A 14 5.78 9.80 -4.37
CA VAL A 14 5.32 10.28 -3.06
C VAL A 14 4.05 11.10 -3.21
N GLU A 15 4.06 12.10 -4.08
CA GLU A 15 2.91 12.99 -4.29
C GLU A 15 1.71 12.25 -4.91
N PRO A 16 1.85 11.50 -6.03
CA PRO A 16 0.73 10.76 -6.61
C PRO A 16 0.08 9.77 -5.64
N ILE A 17 0.89 9.01 -4.87
CA ILE A 17 0.38 8.03 -3.92
C ILE A 17 -0.27 8.73 -2.71
N SER A 18 0.33 9.82 -2.20
CA SER A 18 -0.28 10.63 -1.12
C SER A 18 -1.63 11.22 -1.57
N GLY A 19 -1.69 11.74 -2.80
CA GLY A 19 -2.92 12.24 -3.41
C GLY A 19 -3.99 11.14 -3.58
N LEU A 20 -3.58 9.92 -3.91
CA LEU A 20 -4.46 8.76 -4.00
C LEU A 20 -5.05 8.41 -2.62
N LEU A 21 -4.22 8.33 -1.59
CA LEU A 21 -4.64 8.03 -0.23
C LEU A 21 -5.64 9.07 0.28
N ASN A 22 -5.35 10.36 0.08
CA ASN A 22 -6.20 11.47 0.55
C ASN A 22 -7.64 11.46 0.01
N LYS A 23 -7.89 10.74 -1.09
CA LYS A 23 -9.23 10.54 -1.68
C LYS A 23 -10.06 9.46 -0.99
N GLY A 24 -9.49 8.72 -0.04
CA GLY A 24 -10.17 7.64 0.68
C GLY A 24 -11.20 8.13 1.70
N GLU A 25 -12.37 7.48 1.67
CA GLU A 25 -13.54 7.77 2.48
C GLU A 25 -14.03 6.51 3.22
N ASN A 26 -13.84 5.30 2.68
CA ASN A 26 -14.38 4.06 3.23
C ASN A 26 -13.29 3.12 3.73
N PHE A 27 -12.37 2.69 2.86
CA PHE A 27 -11.31 1.75 3.23
C PHE A 27 -10.03 1.95 2.41
N ILE A 28 -8.92 1.48 2.98
CA ILE A 28 -7.63 1.39 2.30
C ILE A 28 -7.02 0.01 2.54
N ASP A 29 -6.62 -0.66 1.46
CA ASP A 29 -5.89 -1.92 1.52
C ASP A 29 -4.50 -1.73 0.91
N LEU A 30 -3.46 -2.06 1.67
CA LEU A 30 -2.07 -1.97 1.25
C LEU A 30 -1.42 -3.34 1.31
N SER A 31 -0.69 -3.71 0.27
CA SER A 31 0.28 -4.81 0.27
C SER A 31 1.65 -4.22 -0.03
N THR A 32 2.61 -4.40 0.87
CA THR A 32 3.84 -3.58 0.86
C THR A 32 4.95 -4.15 1.74
N SER A 33 6.19 -3.85 1.35
CA SER A 33 7.38 -4.07 2.17
C SER A 33 7.56 -3.05 3.31
N LEU A 34 6.76 -1.98 3.32
CA LEU A 34 6.96 -0.80 4.17
C LEU A 34 8.36 -0.18 4.03
N TYR A 35 8.87 -0.06 2.79
CA TYR A 35 10.21 0.48 2.54
C TYR A 35 10.46 1.85 3.23
N PRO A 36 11.42 1.95 4.18
CA PRO A 36 11.55 3.12 5.05
C PRO A 36 11.78 4.44 4.31
N ALA A 37 12.57 4.46 3.23
CA ALA A 37 12.86 5.71 2.52
C ALA A 37 11.63 6.28 1.82
N PHE A 38 10.63 5.45 1.52
CA PHE A 38 9.34 5.88 0.98
C PHE A 38 8.35 6.22 2.09
N TYR A 39 8.14 5.30 3.06
CA TYR A 39 7.14 5.49 4.11
C TYR A 39 7.50 6.51 5.18
N ASN A 40 8.76 6.97 5.22
CA ASN A 40 9.15 8.08 6.07
C ASN A 40 9.01 9.47 5.45
N LYS A 41 8.59 9.57 4.19
CA LYS A 41 8.33 10.86 3.53
C LYS A 41 7.15 11.56 4.21
N LYS A 42 7.31 12.84 4.53
CA LYS A 42 6.37 13.61 5.36
C LYS A 42 4.97 13.61 4.76
N GLU A 43 4.87 13.82 3.46
CA GLU A 43 3.65 13.88 2.68
C GLU A 43 2.85 12.58 2.78
N LEU A 44 3.54 11.43 2.71
CA LEU A 44 2.91 10.13 2.82
C LEU A 44 2.42 9.86 4.25
N LYS A 45 3.21 10.25 5.27
CA LYS A 45 2.77 10.18 6.68
C LYS A 45 1.51 11.01 6.90
N ASP A 46 1.52 12.24 6.41
CA ASP A 46 0.40 13.17 6.57
C ASP A 46 -0.86 12.63 5.87
N ALA A 47 -0.71 12.08 4.66
CA ALA A 47 -1.81 11.46 3.92
C ALA A 47 -2.40 10.26 4.68
N ILE A 48 -1.57 9.32 5.16
CA ILE A 48 -2.06 8.15 5.91
C ILE A 48 -2.74 8.60 7.22
N ASN A 49 -2.14 9.54 7.96
CA ASN A 49 -2.74 10.09 9.18
C ASN A 49 -4.09 10.77 8.91
N ALA A 50 -4.22 11.50 7.81
CA ALA A 50 -5.48 12.10 7.40
C ALA A 50 -6.53 11.03 7.04
N CYS A 51 -6.10 9.95 6.37
CA CYS A 51 -6.98 8.84 6.00
C CYS A 51 -7.57 8.14 7.22
N VAL A 52 -6.77 7.84 8.24
CA VAL A 52 -7.22 7.16 9.48
C VAL A 52 -8.40 7.88 10.14
N LYS A 53 -8.46 9.22 10.01
CA LYS A 53 -9.57 10.03 10.54
C LYS A 53 -10.87 9.84 9.75
N LYS A 54 -10.77 9.59 8.44
CA LYS A 54 -11.91 9.54 7.50
C LYS A 54 -12.42 8.11 7.32
N VAL A 55 -11.53 7.18 7.03
CA VAL A 55 -11.89 5.82 6.62
C VAL A 55 -12.32 4.97 7.81
N THR A 56 -13.11 3.94 7.51
CA THR A 56 -13.59 2.97 8.48
C THR A 56 -12.54 1.90 8.77
N LYS A 57 -11.72 1.55 7.77
CA LYS A 57 -10.74 0.46 7.86
C LYS A 57 -9.50 0.71 7.00
N ILE A 58 -8.34 0.34 7.52
CA ILE A 58 -7.06 0.26 6.80
C ILE A 58 -6.47 -1.12 7.08
N ARG A 59 -6.14 -1.87 6.03
CA ARG A 59 -5.39 -3.12 6.15
C ARG A 59 -4.02 -2.98 5.53
N ILE A 60 -3.00 -3.42 6.25
CA ILE A 60 -1.61 -3.43 5.78
C ILE A 60 -1.12 -4.88 5.79
N LEU A 61 -0.93 -5.43 4.60
CA LEU A 61 -0.37 -6.75 4.40
C LEU A 61 1.11 -6.63 4.07
N LEU A 62 1.95 -7.11 4.97
CA LEU A 62 3.40 -7.09 4.82
C LEU A 62 3.90 -8.30 4.03
N ASP A 63 5.03 -8.16 3.34
CA ASP A 63 5.65 -9.27 2.63
C ASP A 63 5.92 -10.49 3.53
N LYS A 64 5.92 -11.69 2.93
CA LYS A 64 6.20 -12.94 3.66
C LYS A 64 7.55 -12.96 4.37
N ASN A 65 8.51 -12.17 3.89
CA ASN A 65 9.85 -12.08 4.46
C ASN A 65 10.04 -10.83 5.33
N ALA A 66 9.00 -10.04 5.57
CA ALA A 66 9.08 -8.85 6.39
C ALA A 66 9.57 -9.17 7.82
N ASN A 67 10.57 -8.41 8.27
CA ASN A 67 11.08 -8.46 9.63
C ASN A 67 10.40 -7.38 10.48
N ILE A 68 9.39 -7.78 11.25
CA ILE A 68 8.57 -6.86 12.05
C ILE A 68 9.41 -6.08 13.06
N ASN A 69 10.44 -6.69 13.65
CA ASN A 69 11.29 -6.02 14.63
C ASN A 69 12.13 -4.91 13.99
N THR A 70 12.60 -5.10 12.76
CA THR A 70 13.27 -4.05 11.98
C THR A 70 12.30 -2.95 11.59
N LEU A 71 11.12 -3.31 11.06
CA LEU A 71 10.10 -2.34 10.64
C LEU A 71 9.59 -1.48 11.81
N LYS A 72 9.45 -2.06 13.01
CA LYS A 72 9.11 -1.31 14.23
C LYS A 72 10.15 -0.27 14.62
N LYS A 73 11.40 -0.39 14.17
CA LYS A 73 12.46 0.60 14.41
C LYS A 73 12.52 1.64 13.28
N GLU A 74 12.41 1.20 12.04
CA GLU A 74 12.62 2.05 10.87
C GLU A 74 11.37 2.83 10.44
N VAL A 75 10.18 2.29 10.70
CA VAL A 75 8.89 2.86 10.33
C VAL A 75 7.91 2.78 11.51
N SER A 76 8.43 3.03 12.72
CA SER A 76 7.70 2.86 14.00
C SER A 76 6.32 3.50 14.02
N TRP A 77 6.21 4.68 13.40
CA TRP A 77 5.01 5.51 13.41
C TRP A 77 3.76 4.80 12.87
N ILE A 78 3.90 3.85 11.94
CA ILE A 78 2.75 3.06 11.43
C ILE A 78 2.26 2.10 12.51
N PHE A 79 3.18 1.46 13.24
CA PHE A 79 2.84 0.57 14.34
C PHE A 79 2.25 1.37 15.52
N ASP A 80 2.80 2.55 15.83
CA ASP A 80 2.21 3.45 16.84
C ASP A 80 0.80 3.89 16.43
N LEU A 81 0.56 4.12 15.14
CA LEU A 81 -0.74 4.50 14.61
C LEU A 81 -1.74 3.35 14.69
N HIS A 82 -1.29 2.12 14.42
CA HIS A 82 -2.04 0.88 14.66
C HIS A 82 -2.43 0.75 16.14
N ASP A 83 -1.48 0.89 17.05
CA ASP A 83 -1.71 0.72 18.49
C ASP A 83 -2.70 1.76 19.04
N LYS A 84 -2.71 2.97 18.46
CA LYS A 84 -3.69 4.02 18.77
C LYS A 84 -5.07 3.78 18.13
N ASN A 85 -5.14 3.01 17.05
CA ASN A 85 -6.36 2.77 16.28
C ASN A 85 -6.58 1.28 15.95
N PRO A 86 -6.54 0.36 16.93
CA PRO A 86 -6.45 -1.08 16.66
C PRO A 86 -7.71 -1.69 16.04
N LYS A 87 -8.85 -0.98 16.09
CA LYS A 87 -10.10 -1.38 15.41
C LYS A 87 -10.20 -0.88 13.97
N LYS A 88 -9.34 0.06 13.57
CA LYS A 88 -9.34 0.66 12.24
C LYS A 88 -8.18 0.17 11.41
N ILE A 89 -6.99 0.07 12.00
CA ILE A 89 -5.77 -0.34 11.30
C ILE A 89 -5.47 -1.75 11.71
N GLU A 90 -5.35 -2.63 10.74
CA GLU A 90 -4.96 -4.02 10.93
C GLU A 90 -3.67 -4.26 10.15
N ILE A 91 -2.70 -4.93 10.78
CA ILE A 91 -1.43 -5.29 10.15
C ILE A 91 -1.30 -6.81 10.19
N ALA A 92 -1.06 -7.42 9.03
CA ALA A 92 -0.82 -8.85 8.89
C ALA A 92 0.43 -9.10 8.05
N LYS A 93 0.97 -10.31 8.13
CA LYS A 93 2.13 -10.75 7.35
C LYS A 93 1.69 -11.81 6.36
N ALA A 94 2.01 -11.63 5.08
CA ALA A 94 1.63 -12.57 4.04
C ALA A 94 2.30 -13.94 4.23
N VAL A 95 1.59 -15.00 3.81
CA VAL A 95 2.14 -16.36 3.77
C VAL A 95 2.87 -16.63 2.44
N ASN A 96 2.44 -15.98 1.37
CA ASN A 96 2.98 -16.11 0.02
C ASN A 96 3.60 -14.78 -0.44
N ASP A 97 4.34 -14.82 -1.56
CA ASP A 97 4.74 -13.59 -2.23
C ASP A 97 3.50 -12.85 -2.74
N VAL A 98 3.42 -11.56 -2.45
CA VAL A 98 2.31 -10.68 -2.85
C VAL A 98 2.85 -9.55 -3.70
N GLU A 99 2.02 -9.05 -4.60
CA GLU A 99 2.34 -7.84 -5.34
C GLU A 99 2.14 -6.61 -4.44
N HIS A 100 2.86 -5.52 -4.69
CA HIS A 100 2.70 -4.31 -3.89
C HIS A 100 1.60 -3.40 -4.43
N TRP A 101 0.43 -3.44 -3.81
CA TRP A 101 -0.74 -2.66 -4.21
C TRP A 101 -1.20 -1.69 -3.12
N ILE A 102 -1.83 -0.59 -3.54
CA ILE A 102 -2.66 0.25 -2.68
C ILE A 102 -4.03 0.35 -3.35
N LEU A 103 -5.09 -0.03 -2.63
CA LEU A 103 -6.47 0.03 -3.10
C LEU A 103 -7.28 0.95 -2.18
N VAL A 104 -7.99 1.91 -2.77
CA VAL A 104 -8.81 2.89 -2.04
C VAL A 104 -10.24 2.91 -2.60
N ASP A 105 -11.21 2.64 -1.74
CA ASP A 105 -12.67 2.77 -2.00
C ASP A 105 -13.21 2.11 -3.27
N GLU A 106 -12.56 1.05 -3.75
CA GLU A 106 -12.85 0.43 -5.07
C GLU A 106 -12.68 1.39 -6.28
N LYS A 107 -12.11 2.58 -6.06
CA LYS A 107 -12.07 3.68 -7.01
C LYS A 107 -10.66 4.07 -7.42
N TYR A 108 -9.66 3.89 -6.57
CA TYR A 108 -8.30 4.32 -6.86
C TYR A 108 -7.29 3.24 -6.51
N PHE A 109 -6.50 2.83 -7.48
CA PHE A 109 -5.49 1.79 -7.30
C PHE A 109 -4.10 2.32 -7.65
N ARG A 110 -3.11 1.87 -6.88
CA ARG A 110 -1.70 1.87 -7.27
C ARG A 110 -1.25 0.43 -7.38
N ILE A 111 -0.66 0.09 -8.52
CA ILE A 111 -0.11 -1.24 -8.80
C ILE A 111 1.38 -1.08 -9.15
N GLU A 112 2.26 -1.67 -8.36
CA GLU A 112 3.70 -1.73 -8.67
C GLU A 112 4.01 -2.87 -9.61
N ALA A 113 4.85 -2.62 -10.61
CA ALA A 113 5.43 -3.70 -11.40
C ALA A 113 6.55 -4.38 -10.60
N LYS A 114 6.63 -5.71 -10.69
CA LYS A 114 7.77 -6.47 -10.19
C LYS A 114 9.08 -5.94 -10.77
N HIS A 115 10.05 -5.67 -9.91
CA HIS A 115 11.39 -5.33 -10.35
C HIS A 115 12.03 -6.55 -10.99
N LYS A 116 12.40 -6.45 -12.27
CA LYS A 116 13.36 -7.39 -12.85
C LYS A 116 14.72 -7.00 -12.30
N HIS A 117 15.46 -7.96 -11.76
CA HIS A 117 16.90 -7.81 -11.61
C HIS A 117 17.46 -7.66 -13.02
N VAL A 118 17.71 -6.42 -13.44
CA VAL A 118 18.41 -6.13 -14.68
C VAL A 118 19.60 -5.28 -14.28
N ASP A 119 20.74 -5.61 -14.86
CA ASP A 119 22.09 -5.12 -14.57
C ASP A 119 22.29 -3.60 -14.86
N GLU A 120 21.29 -2.77 -14.59
CA GLU A 120 21.30 -1.32 -14.77
C GLU A 120 21.45 -0.62 -13.42
N GLU A 121 22.28 0.42 -13.38
CA GLU A 121 22.79 1.06 -12.16
C GLU A 121 21.72 1.63 -11.22
N VAL A 122 20.46 1.80 -11.66
CA VAL A 122 19.27 1.94 -10.79
C VAL A 122 18.03 1.46 -11.55
N PRO A 123 17.40 0.32 -11.22
CA PRO A 123 16.14 -0.06 -11.86
C PRO A 123 15.04 0.95 -11.50
N ALA A 124 14.51 1.64 -12.50
CA ALA A 124 13.39 2.56 -12.30
C ALA A 124 12.16 1.80 -11.77
N LEU A 125 11.57 2.30 -10.69
CA LEU A 125 10.33 1.75 -10.16
C LEU A 125 9.21 2.10 -11.14
N LYS A 126 8.31 1.16 -11.44
CA LYS A 126 7.18 1.38 -12.35
C LYS A 126 5.87 1.18 -11.62
N ASN A 127 5.01 2.19 -11.68
CA ASN A 127 3.72 2.21 -11.02
C ASN A 127 2.62 2.51 -12.03
N LEU A 128 1.48 1.82 -11.88
CA LEU A 128 0.24 2.21 -12.54
C LEU A 128 -0.69 2.81 -11.50
N ILE A 129 -1.11 4.05 -11.73
CA ILE A 129 -2.18 4.71 -10.98
C ILE A 129 -3.46 4.60 -11.80
N ILE A 130 -4.48 3.96 -11.23
CA ILE A 130 -5.75 3.70 -11.91
C ILE A 130 -6.85 4.42 -11.14
N SER A 131 -7.58 5.31 -11.81
CA SER A 131 -8.72 6.02 -11.24
C SER A 131 -10.04 5.61 -11.90
N LYS A 132 -11.07 5.40 -11.07
CA LYS A 132 -12.43 4.99 -11.45
C LYS A 132 -12.43 3.81 -12.45
N PRO A 133 -11.83 2.66 -12.08
CA PRO A 133 -11.90 1.47 -12.91
C PRO A 133 -13.34 0.95 -12.98
N PRO A 134 -13.71 0.19 -14.03
CA PRO A 134 -14.98 -0.53 -14.07
C PRO A 134 -15.13 -1.41 -12.83
N GLN A 135 -16.35 -1.51 -12.29
CA GLN A 135 -16.62 -2.22 -11.03
C GLN A 135 -16.14 -3.68 -11.04
N ILE A 136 -16.20 -4.36 -12.19
CA ILE A 136 -15.72 -5.73 -12.32
C ILE A 136 -14.21 -5.85 -12.09
N ILE A 137 -13.44 -4.86 -12.57
CA ILE A 137 -11.99 -4.78 -12.35
C ILE A 137 -11.72 -4.49 -10.88
N ALA A 138 -12.44 -3.52 -10.30
CA ALA A 138 -12.30 -3.18 -8.89
C ALA A 138 -12.53 -4.37 -7.96
N LYS A 139 -13.63 -5.10 -8.19
CA LYS A 139 -13.95 -6.33 -7.45
C LYS A 139 -12.90 -7.41 -7.61
N ALA A 140 -12.27 -7.54 -8.77
CA ALA A 140 -11.20 -8.52 -8.98
C ALA A 140 -9.96 -8.22 -8.12
N PHE A 141 -9.51 -6.96 -8.08
CA PHE A 141 -8.37 -6.54 -7.24
C PHE A 141 -8.67 -6.72 -5.75
N ILE A 142 -9.85 -6.30 -5.30
CA ILE A 142 -10.27 -6.45 -3.89
C ILE A 142 -10.39 -7.93 -3.52
N ARG A 143 -10.97 -8.76 -4.38
CA ARG A 143 -11.05 -10.20 -4.17
C ARG A 143 -9.66 -10.83 -4.04
N GLN A 144 -8.72 -10.42 -4.88
CA GLN A 144 -7.35 -10.91 -4.83
C GLN A 144 -6.65 -10.48 -3.54
N PHE A 145 -6.82 -9.22 -3.12
CA PHE A 145 -6.28 -8.75 -1.83
C PHE A 145 -6.89 -9.51 -0.65
N ASN A 146 -8.22 -9.68 -0.63
CA ASN A 146 -8.91 -10.44 0.41
C ASN A 146 -8.43 -11.88 0.49
N TYR A 147 -8.17 -12.52 -0.66
CA TYR A 147 -7.59 -13.86 -0.68
C TYR A 147 -6.23 -13.91 0.04
N TRP A 148 -5.33 -12.96 -0.26
CA TRP A 148 -4.04 -12.89 0.44
C TRP A 148 -4.19 -12.61 1.94
N TRP A 149 -5.11 -11.69 2.28
CA TRP A 149 -5.41 -11.33 3.66
C TRP A 149 -5.93 -12.53 4.46
N ASP A 150 -6.90 -13.27 3.93
CA ASP A 150 -7.52 -14.40 4.60
C ASP A 150 -6.53 -15.55 4.81
N LEU A 151 -5.57 -15.73 3.90
CA LEU A 151 -4.46 -16.68 4.10
C LEU A 151 -3.55 -16.23 5.25
N ALA A 152 -3.23 -14.93 5.32
CA ALA A 152 -2.40 -14.36 6.38
C ALA A 152 -3.03 -14.44 7.77
N GLN A 153 -4.36 -14.51 7.87
CA GLN A 153 -5.06 -14.68 9.15
C GLN A 153 -5.13 -16.15 9.63
N LYS A 154 -4.84 -17.11 8.75
CA LYS A 154 -4.94 -18.56 9.05
C LYS A 154 -3.60 -19.22 9.36
N GLY A 155 -2.50 -18.62 8.89
CA GLY A 155 -1.13 -19.08 9.15
C GLY A 155 -0.53 -18.42 10.37
#